data_AF-A0A7X5QDS6-F1
#
_entry.id   AF-A0A7X5QDS6-F1
#
_cell.length_a   1.000
_cell.length_b   1.000
_cell.length_c   1.000
_cell.angle_alpha   90.00
_cell.angle_beta   90.00
_cell.angle_gamma   90.00
#
_symmetry.space_group_name_H-M   'P 1'
#
loop_
_entity.id
_entity.type
_entity.pdbx_description
1 polymer ?
#
loop_
_entity_poly.entity_id
_entity_poly.type
_entity_poly.pdbx_seq_one_letter_code
_entity_poly.pdbx_strand_id
1 'polypeptide(L)'
;MSKLGPLDCIDCQNILKHWVEFQLVDEQGKPIVNMPYLLRSRENPRDERREVTDGFGVLREETFPPHPVTLYIGAQELANEMERQPLREKRGEEASVVKPKAEAEGHQYRYVTIGQISDGLPVLKGWDPKDIPPPYHFPDPEPKGYQVHPLNQRYVLEVCPYRAWVLLLHHQKEYSIVNAYNQCLMSVLAYADGDINIEGSVKHFFNRQMVDVSKLPYQVEKASAAPVVYNVPFSERYTQVEFIDSQAGDNKQGDTKLFYAASKKDVIVSWRGTATLENYLTDATFQPLALSCDDDKALCSGFIHSGKVHKGFWEAFNLVGELIVPSDKTKVTTVFSDILDLAKNKRLFICGHSLGGALALLHSAQLKEHNPCLYSYGMPRTLTRSAVEELSSIIHYRHVNEDDPIPSVPFEQDMDNRFFNYWAPAGYEWAMIKLLPPSPIFKAIKRATDSKEIYLHHGKVVHFFQANSCPEWLISARNVPFITGVTEEVLNNTTKLYLIPELNPETEKDFSLAGEQQNALFNQLSQQEKEELFVENRGADLKGGFGFSNHSSYKYAGYIDKRLRELCEPDKITVYQDSQRQFKATMDNDKMLIPDNIYYRNLYFLDMDKQLIKSLTVSQQEE
;
A
#
# COMPACT_ATOMS: atom_id res chain seq x y z
N MET A 1 -14.22 -6.01 76.40
CA MET A 1 -13.23 -5.30 75.57
C MET A 1 -13.19 -6.02 74.22
N SER A 2 -13.69 -5.37 73.18
CA SER A 2 -13.62 -5.88 71.80
C SER A 2 -12.15 -6.05 71.41
N LYS A 3 -11.78 -7.21 70.84
CA LYS A 3 -10.46 -7.41 70.26
C LYS A 3 -10.30 -6.42 69.10
N LEU A 4 -9.35 -5.50 69.25
CA LEU A 4 -8.87 -4.66 68.16
C LEU A 4 -8.45 -5.58 67.00
N GLY A 5 -9.01 -5.37 65.82
CA GLY A 5 -8.62 -6.05 64.60
C GLY A 5 -7.33 -5.44 64.03
N PRO A 6 -6.63 -6.14 63.12
CA PRO A 6 -5.41 -5.62 62.47
C PRO A 6 -5.63 -4.35 61.62
N LEU A 7 -6.87 -3.87 61.50
CA LEU A 7 -7.27 -2.62 60.84
C LEU A 7 -7.55 -1.47 61.83
N ASP A 8 -7.54 -1.74 63.14
CA ASP A 8 -7.76 -0.72 64.16
C ASP A 8 -6.43 -0.01 64.46
N CYS A 9 -6.21 1.11 63.77
CA CYS A 9 -4.96 1.88 63.80
C CYS A 9 -4.77 2.62 65.13
N ILE A 10 -3.88 2.11 66.00
CA ILE A 10 -3.62 2.67 67.33
C ILE A 10 -2.70 3.92 67.28
N ASP A 11 -1.95 4.13 66.18
CA ASP A 11 -1.03 5.28 66.04
C ASP A 11 -0.94 5.81 64.60
N CYS A 12 -2.09 6.22 64.05
CA CYS A 12 -2.17 6.74 62.68
C CYS A 12 -1.35 8.04 62.47
N GLN A 13 -1.12 8.84 63.51
CA GLN A 13 -0.36 10.09 63.40
C GLN A 13 1.15 9.87 63.21
N ASN A 14 1.72 8.77 63.73
CA ASN A 14 3.14 8.46 63.51
C ASN A 14 3.45 7.72 62.20
N ILE A 15 2.46 7.05 61.61
CA ILE A 15 2.60 6.25 60.39
C ILE A 15 2.29 7.07 59.13
N LEU A 16 1.28 7.95 59.17
CA LEU A 16 0.83 8.76 58.02
C LEU A 16 1.64 10.07 57.88
N LYS A 17 2.97 9.97 57.78
CA LYS A 17 3.87 11.13 57.66
C LYS A 17 4.42 11.35 56.25
N HIS A 18 4.12 10.43 55.32
CA HIS A 18 4.69 10.47 53.99
C HIS A 18 3.77 11.19 53.02
N TRP A 19 4.35 11.79 51.98
CA TRP A 19 3.62 12.37 50.87
C TRP A 19 4.08 11.76 49.55
N VAL A 20 3.24 11.80 48.54
CA VAL A 20 3.61 11.42 47.18
C VAL A 20 3.03 12.44 46.21
N GLU A 21 3.80 12.76 45.18
CA GLU A 21 3.39 13.69 44.14
C GLU A 21 3.69 13.09 42.78
N PHE A 22 2.74 13.18 41.88
CA PHE A 22 2.93 12.83 40.48
C PHE A 22 2.70 14.06 39.62
N GLN A 23 3.46 14.18 38.54
CA GLN A 23 3.24 15.16 37.49
C GLN A 23 3.09 14.43 36.17
N LEU A 24 1.94 14.57 35.53
CA LEU A 24 1.64 13.97 34.24
C LEU A 24 1.89 14.98 33.13
N VAL A 25 2.75 14.62 32.18
CA VAL A 25 3.05 15.44 31.00
C VAL A 25 3.07 14.59 29.74
N ASP A 26 2.80 15.21 28.58
CA ASP A 26 2.99 14.56 27.28
C ASP A 26 4.47 14.54 26.83
N GLU A 27 4.73 13.96 25.65
CA GLU A 27 6.08 13.88 25.05
C GLU A 27 6.71 15.26 24.74
N GLN A 28 5.93 16.35 24.77
CA GLN A 28 6.41 17.72 24.59
C GLN A 28 6.59 18.46 25.93
N GLY A 29 6.30 17.80 27.06
CA GLY A 29 6.35 18.37 28.40
C GLY A 29 5.15 19.25 28.75
N LYS A 30 4.06 19.17 27.98
CA LYS A 30 2.82 19.88 28.29
C LYS A 30 2.04 19.12 29.38
N PRO A 31 1.53 19.82 30.40
CA PRO A 31 0.70 19.20 31.44
C PRO A 31 -0.54 18.46 30.95
N ILE A 32 -0.81 17.29 31.54
CA ILE A 32 -2.04 16.52 31.34
C ILE A 32 -2.99 16.80 32.52
N VAL A 33 -3.97 17.66 32.29
CA VAL A 33 -4.81 18.28 33.32
C VAL A 33 -6.20 17.63 33.43
N ASN A 34 -6.89 17.80 34.56
CA ASN A 34 -8.24 17.29 34.81
C ASN A 34 -8.39 15.76 34.65
N MET A 35 -7.32 15.00 34.89
CA MET A 35 -7.35 13.54 34.81
C MET A 35 -7.86 12.96 36.13
N PRO A 36 -8.99 12.23 36.14
CA PRO A 36 -9.44 11.55 37.36
C PRO A 36 -8.43 10.50 37.76
N TYR A 37 -8.07 10.47 39.05
CA TYR A 37 -7.12 9.51 39.58
C TYR A 37 -7.60 8.83 40.85
N LEU A 38 -7.00 7.67 41.12
CA LEU A 38 -7.08 6.94 42.37
C LEU A 38 -5.66 6.59 42.83
N LEU A 39 -5.32 6.94 44.08
CA LEU A 39 -4.13 6.46 44.76
C LEU A 39 -4.52 5.42 45.80
N ARG A 40 -3.82 4.29 45.84
CA ARG A 40 -4.04 3.20 46.82
C ARG A 40 -2.73 2.75 47.44
N SER A 41 -2.69 2.67 48.77
CA SER A 41 -1.55 2.07 49.49
C SER A 41 -1.62 0.54 49.46
N ARG A 42 -0.47 -0.14 49.25
CA ARG A 42 -0.40 -1.60 49.12
C ARG A 42 -0.94 -2.37 50.34
N GLU A 43 -0.59 -1.92 51.55
CA GLU A 43 -0.91 -2.64 52.80
C GLU A 43 -2.30 -2.27 53.37
N ASN A 44 -2.91 -1.20 52.89
CA ASN A 44 -4.25 -0.80 53.30
C ASN A 44 -5.12 -0.45 52.08
N PRO A 45 -5.76 -1.46 51.46
CA PRO A 45 -6.61 -1.24 50.29
C PRO A 45 -7.82 -0.33 50.53
N ARG A 46 -8.16 -0.03 51.80
CA ARG A 46 -9.22 0.93 52.16
C ARG A 46 -8.73 2.38 52.22
N ASP A 47 -7.42 2.60 52.20
CA ASP A 47 -6.81 3.92 52.17
C ASP A 47 -6.65 4.38 50.71
N GLU A 48 -7.76 4.86 50.17
CA GLU A 48 -7.88 5.39 48.82
C GLU A 48 -7.97 6.93 48.83
N ARG A 49 -7.35 7.57 47.84
CA ARG A 49 -7.54 9.00 47.54
C ARG A 49 -8.01 9.15 46.11
N ARG A 50 -9.03 9.97 45.88
CA ARG A 50 -9.66 10.18 44.57
C ARG A 50 -9.86 11.65 44.33
N GLU A 51 -9.31 12.15 43.24
CA GLU A 51 -9.32 13.56 42.87
C GLU A 51 -9.05 13.69 41.36
N VAL A 52 -8.70 14.89 40.90
CA VAL A 52 -8.32 15.18 39.51
C VAL A 52 -6.96 15.89 39.48
N THR A 53 -6.19 15.72 38.41
CA THR A 53 -4.95 16.50 38.24
C THR A 53 -5.24 18.00 38.10
N ASP A 54 -4.36 18.82 38.67
CA ASP A 54 -4.49 20.28 38.63
C ASP A 54 -4.11 20.88 37.26
N GLY A 55 -4.07 22.22 37.18
CA GLY A 55 -3.71 22.95 35.96
C GLY A 55 -2.27 22.77 35.49
N PHE A 56 -1.40 22.16 36.30
CA PHE A 56 -0.02 21.79 35.98
C PHE A 56 0.16 20.29 35.77
N GLY A 57 -0.95 19.53 35.73
CA GLY A 57 -0.94 18.08 35.60
C GLY A 57 -0.39 17.39 36.86
N VAL A 58 -0.36 18.11 37.98
CA VAL A 58 0.16 17.63 39.26
C VAL A 58 -0.99 17.07 40.08
N LEU A 59 -0.69 15.98 40.79
CA LEU A 59 -1.48 15.47 41.89
C LEU A 59 -0.55 15.24 43.07
N ARG A 60 -0.93 15.76 44.25
CA ARG A 60 -0.14 15.65 45.48
C ARG A 60 -1.07 15.22 46.59
N GLU A 61 -0.70 14.14 47.26
CA GLU A 61 -1.40 13.67 48.43
C GLU A 61 -0.45 13.55 49.61
N GLU A 62 -0.90 14.06 50.75
CA GLU A 62 -0.19 14.00 52.01
C GLU A 62 -0.78 12.89 52.87
N THR A 63 -0.13 12.53 53.97
CA THR A 63 -0.63 11.55 54.95
C THR A 63 -0.75 10.10 54.43
N PHE A 64 0.27 9.61 53.71
CA PHE A 64 0.42 8.19 53.36
C PHE A 64 1.28 7.42 54.38
N PRO A 65 1.03 6.11 54.59
CA PRO A 65 1.97 5.22 55.27
C PRO A 65 3.24 5.01 54.43
N PRO A 66 4.36 4.54 55.01
CA PRO A 66 5.64 4.33 54.30
C PRO A 66 5.62 3.19 53.26
N HIS A 67 4.46 2.73 52.82
CA HIS A 67 4.30 1.61 51.89
C HIS A 67 4.20 2.09 50.44
N PRO A 68 4.51 1.22 49.45
CA PRO A 68 4.31 1.55 48.05
C PRO A 68 2.88 2.02 47.76
N VAL A 69 2.77 3.04 46.93
CA VAL A 69 1.51 3.62 46.48
C VAL A 69 1.35 3.33 45.00
N THR A 70 0.16 2.88 44.59
CA THR A 70 -0.19 2.67 43.19
C THR A 70 -1.10 3.80 42.70
N LEU A 71 -0.70 4.45 41.61
CA LEU A 71 -1.48 5.42 40.85
C LEU A 71 -2.33 4.72 39.79
N TYR A 72 -3.60 5.07 39.75
CA TYR A 72 -4.55 4.68 38.72
C TYR A 72 -5.16 5.93 38.12
N ILE A 73 -5.12 6.08 36.80
CA ILE A 73 -5.77 7.17 36.05
C ILE A 73 -6.99 6.60 35.33
N GLY A 74 -8.10 7.35 35.25
CA GLY A 74 -9.28 6.95 34.49
C GLY A 74 -8.93 6.67 33.03
N ALA A 75 -9.11 5.41 32.61
CA ALA A 75 -8.63 4.92 31.32
C ALA A 75 -9.25 5.67 30.13
N GLN A 76 -10.55 5.98 30.19
CA GLN A 76 -11.26 6.60 29.08
C GLN A 76 -10.90 8.08 28.92
N GLU A 77 -10.81 8.83 30.01
CA GLU A 77 -10.41 10.23 30.04
C GLU A 77 -8.98 10.38 29.55
N LEU A 78 -8.07 9.53 30.02
CA LEU A 78 -6.69 9.52 29.58
C LEU A 78 -6.56 9.19 28.09
N ALA A 79 -7.27 8.17 27.60
CA ALA A 79 -7.27 7.84 26.18
C ALA A 79 -7.78 9.00 25.31
N ASN A 80 -8.86 9.68 25.73
CA ASN A 80 -9.42 10.83 25.02
C ASN A 80 -8.45 12.01 24.95
N GLU A 81 -7.68 12.25 26.01
CA GLU A 81 -6.69 13.34 26.03
C GLU A 81 -5.43 12.97 25.24
N MET A 82 -4.93 11.74 25.40
CA MET A 82 -3.69 11.30 24.76
C MET A 82 -3.83 11.05 23.26
N GLU A 83 -5.04 10.85 22.75
CA GLU A 83 -5.31 10.85 21.30
C GLU A 83 -4.99 12.20 20.64
N ARG A 84 -5.13 13.30 21.40
CA ARG A 84 -4.95 14.67 20.89
C ARG A 84 -3.50 15.12 20.90
N GLN A 85 -2.65 14.52 21.75
CA GLN A 85 -1.25 14.94 21.88
C GLN A 85 -0.39 14.45 20.71
N PRO A 86 0.49 15.30 20.14
CA PRO A 86 1.29 14.93 19.00
C PRO A 86 2.34 13.88 19.38
N LEU A 87 2.51 12.91 18.49
CA LEU A 87 3.51 11.87 18.62
C LEU A 87 4.89 12.41 18.19
N ARG A 88 5.93 12.25 19.01
CA ARG A 88 7.31 12.64 18.62
C ARG A 88 7.83 11.78 17.47
N GLU A 89 8.97 12.09 16.87
CA GLU A 89 9.58 11.18 15.89
C GLU A 89 10.26 9.97 16.56
N LYS A 90 11.17 10.21 17.51
CA LYS A 90 11.87 9.18 18.30
C LYS A 90 11.12 8.85 19.59
N ARG A 91 11.09 7.58 19.97
CA ARG A 91 10.34 7.06 21.13
C ARG A 91 11.22 6.85 22.36
N GLY A 92 10.57 6.79 23.52
CA GLY A 92 11.18 6.37 24.77
C GLY A 92 12.05 7.43 25.44
N GLU A 93 12.67 7.04 26.56
CA GLU A 93 13.38 7.97 27.44
C GLU A 93 14.59 8.64 26.79
N GLU A 94 15.25 7.96 25.84
CA GLU A 94 16.47 8.46 25.19
C GLU A 94 16.24 9.73 24.37
N ALA A 95 15.01 9.93 23.89
CA ALA A 95 14.61 11.10 23.13
C ALA A 95 13.84 12.14 23.97
N SER A 96 13.71 11.90 25.28
CA SER A 96 12.92 12.72 26.20
C SER A 96 13.45 14.15 26.32
N VAL A 97 12.55 15.13 26.13
CA VAL A 97 12.80 16.54 26.47
C VAL A 97 12.36 16.89 27.89
N VAL A 98 11.68 15.96 28.57
CA VAL A 98 11.16 16.09 29.93
C VAL A 98 12.19 15.59 30.94
N LYS A 99 12.83 14.45 30.66
CA LYS A 99 13.80 13.77 31.54
C LYS A 99 14.89 14.70 32.06
N PRO A 100 15.60 15.48 31.20
CA PRO A 100 16.67 16.34 31.70
C PRO A 100 16.17 17.42 32.68
N LYS A 101 14.95 17.92 32.49
CA LYS A 101 14.35 18.93 33.37
C LYS A 101 13.95 18.32 34.71
N ALA A 102 13.27 17.17 34.67
CA ALA A 102 12.85 16.45 35.86
C ALA A 102 14.07 16.06 36.74
N GLU A 103 15.13 15.54 36.14
CA GLU A 103 16.35 15.16 36.85
C GLU A 103 17.09 16.38 37.43
N ALA A 104 17.15 17.49 36.70
CA ALA A 104 17.76 18.74 37.19
C ALA A 104 17.01 19.32 38.40
N GLU A 105 15.70 19.10 38.49
CA GLU A 105 14.85 19.50 39.62
C GLU A 105 14.84 18.45 40.76
N GLY A 106 15.60 17.36 40.61
CA GLY A 106 15.71 16.29 41.60
C GLY A 106 14.48 15.38 41.66
N HIS A 107 13.67 15.34 40.60
CA HIS A 107 12.46 14.52 40.49
C HIS A 107 12.76 13.15 39.88
N GLN A 108 12.01 12.13 40.27
CA GLN A 108 12.08 10.82 39.63
C GLN A 108 11.33 10.87 38.30
N TYR A 109 11.94 10.37 37.23
CA TYR A 109 11.36 10.40 35.91
C TYR A 109 11.02 8.99 35.40
N ARG A 110 9.92 8.87 34.64
CA ARG A 110 9.59 7.66 33.88
C ARG A 110 8.84 7.99 32.58
N TYR A 111 9.20 7.31 31.50
CA TYR A 111 8.35 7.22 30.31
C TYR A 111 7.35 6.07 30.44
N VAL A 112 6.07 6.35 30.22
CA VAL A 112 4.98 5.38 30.39
C VAL A 112 4.01 5.41 29.21
N THR A 113 3.37 4.30 28.91
CA THR A 113 2.21 4.25 28.01
C THR A 113 0.90 4.35 28.80
N ILE A 114 -0.21 4.66 28.12
CA ILE A 114 -1.49 4.85 28.79
C ILE A 114 -1.91 3.62 29.62
N GLY A 115 -1.66 2.40 29.12
CA GLY A 115 -2.02 1.16 29.80
C GLY A 115 -1.20 0.89 31.06
N GLN A 116 -0.06 1.54 31.25
CA GLN A 116 0.77 1.35 32.45
C GLN A 116 0.28 2.17 33.65
N ILE A 117 -0.45 3.26 33.41
CA ILE A 117 -0.96 4.15 34.46
C ILE A 117 -2.49 4.10 34.60
N SER A 118 -3.19 3.48 33.65
CA SER A 118 -4.66 3.40 33.65
C SER A 118 -5.23 2.44 34.69
N ASP A 119 -6.47 2.70 35.10
CA ASP A 119 -7.30 1.85 35.96
C ASP A 119 -7.98 0.67 35.26
N GLY A 120 -7.82 0.58 33.93
CA GLY A 120 -8.35 -0.47 33.09
C GLY A 120 -8.11 -0.18 31.61
N LEU A 121 -8.87 -0.84 30.73
CA LEU A 121 -8.88 -0.57 29.30
C LEU A 121 -9.93 0.50 28.98
N PRO A 122 -9.64 1.49 28.12
CA PRO A 122 -10.65 2.35 27.54
C PRO A 122 -11.54 1.55 26.57
N VAL A 123 -12.64 2.16 26.09
CA VAL A 123 -13.48 1.53 25.08
C VAL A 123 -12.72 1.40 23.76
N LEU A 124 -12.38 0.16 23.39
CA LEU A 124 -11.71 -0.17 22.13
C LEU A 124 -12.73 -0.52 21.04
N LYS A 125 -13.24 0.48 20.32
CA LYS A 125 -14.19 0.24 19.22
C LYS A 125 -13.60 -0.73 18.18
N GLY A 126 -14.38 -1.76 17.81
CA GLY A 126 -14.00 -2.76 16.80
C GLY A 126 -13.01 -3.83 17.29
N TRP A 127 -12.69 -3.87 18.57
CA TRP A 127 -11.82 -4.89 19.16
C TRP A 127 -12.65 -5.97 19.85
N ASP A 128 -12.32 -7.25 19.66
CA ASP A 128 -12.95 -8.31 20.46
C ASP A 128 -12.37 -8.27 21.88
N PRO A 129 -13.18 -8.23 22.96
CA PRO A 129 -12.68 -8.24 24.33
C PRO A 129 -11.83 -9.47 24.69
N LYS A 130 -11.90 -10.55 23.90
CA LYS A 130 -11.05 -11.74 24.06
C LYS A 130 -9.66 -11.58 23.45
N ASP A 131 -9.48 -10.63 22.54
CA ASP A 131 -8.21 -10.38 21.88
C ASP A 131 -7.30 -9.53 22.77
N ILE A 132 -6.01 -9.83 22.72
CA ILE A 132 -4.99 -9.05 23.43
C ILE A 132 -5.01 -7.61 22.89
N PRO A 133 -5.14 -6.57 23.73
CA PRO A 133 -5.11 -5.17 23.30
C PRO A 133 -3.76 -4.82 22.64
N PRO A 134 -3.64 -3.66 21.98
CA PRO A 134 -2.39 -3.23 21.36
C PRO A 134 -1.21 -3.30 22.35
N PRO A 135 -0.23 -4.22 22.16
CA PRO A 135 0.73 -4.54 23.22
C PRO A 135 1.66 -3.38 23.63
N TYR A 136 1.94 -2.45 22.73
CA TYR A 136 2.75 -1.28 23.07
C TYR A 136 2.00 -0.31 23.99
N HIS A 137 0.76 0.05 23.63
CA HIS A 137 -0.07 0.95 24.45
C HIS A 137 -0.53 0.29 25.75
N PHE A 138 -0.72 -1.03 25.73
CA PHE A 138 -1.14 -1.85 26.87
C PHE A 138 -0.20 -3.06 27.04
N PRO A 139 1.00 -2.86 27.64
CA PRO A 139 1.94 -3.95 27.89
C PRO A 139 1.39 -5.01 28.84
N ASP A 140 0.53 -4.59 29.78
CA ASP A 140 -0.33 -5.48 30.57
C ASP A 140 -1.73 -5.48 29.94
N PRO A 141 -2.26 -6.64 29.49
CA PRO A 141 -3.63 -6.75 28.98
C PRO A 141 -4.70 -6.36 30.01
N GLU A 142 -4.38 -6.43 31.29
CA GLU A 142 -5.22 -5.98 32.40
C GLU A 142 -4.48 -4.87 33.18
N PRO A 143 -4.59 -3.60 32.76
CA PRO A 143 -3.91 -2.48 33.39
C PRO A 143 -4.06 -2.48 34.92
N LYS A 144 -2.93 -2.41 35.63
CA LYS A 144 -2.86 -2.50 37.11
C LYS A 144 -2.46 -1.20 37.79
N GLY A 145 -2.40 -0.09 37.05
CA GLY A 145 -1.84 1.17 37.52
C GLY A 145 -0.32 1.12 37.71
N TYR A 146 0.25 2.26 38.13
CA TYR A 146 1.68 2.45 38.26
C TYR A 146 2.10 2.59 39.71
N GLN A 147 2.89 1.63 40.21
CA GLN A 147 3.35 1.60 41.60
C GLN A 147 4.69 2.32 41.77
N VAL A 148 4.79 3.11 42.84
CA VAL A 148 6.00 3.86 43.18
C VAL A 148 6.47 3.66 44.62
N HIS A 149 7.78 3.79 44.79
CA HIS A 149 8.52 3.87 46.05
C HIS A 149 9.96 4.36 45.76
N PRO A 150 10.66 5.10 46.66
CA PRO A 150 10.21 5.61 47.96
C PRO A 150 9.23 6.79 47.88
N LEU A 151 8.51 7.04 48.97
CA LEU A 151 7.66 8.22 49.11
C LEU A 151 8.50 9.46 49.47
N ASN A 152 7.84 10.60 49.67
CA ASN A 152 8.41 11.93 49.93
C ASN A 152 9.17 12.53 48.74
N GLN A 153 8.71 12.27 47.53
CA GLN A 153 9.29 12.79 46.31
C GLN A 153 8.26 12.91 45.20
N ARG A 154 8.61 13.68 44.17
CA ARG A 154 7.83 13.83 42.94
C ARG A 154 8.26 12.79 41.90
N TYR A 155 7.26 12.19 41.25
CA TYR A 155 7.39 11.36 40.07
C TYR A 155 6.84 12.09 38.84
N VAL A 156 7.69 12.41 37.88
CA VAL A 156 7.29 12.96 36.58
C VAL A 156 7.08 11.80 35.61
N LEU A 157 5.84 11.62 35.16
CA LEU A 157 5.45 10.60 34.20
C LEU A 157 5.25 11.26 32.82
N GLU A 158 6.17 11.00 31.89
CA GLU A 158 6.01 11.35 30.47
C GLU A 158 5.14 10.27 29.81
N VAL A 159 3.93 10.66 29.41
CA VAL A 159 2.91 9.73 28.89
C VAL A 159 2.96 9.72 27.36
N CYS A 160 3.11 8.51 26.80
CA CYS A 160 3.06 8.28 25.37
C CYS A 160 1.67 8.62 24.79
N PRO A 161 1.59 9.40 23.70
CA PRO A 161 0.35 9.65 22.98
C PRO A 161 -0.34 8.38 22.49
N TYR A 162 -1.67 8.38 22.57
CA TYR A 162 -2.49 7.25 22.14
C TYR A 162 -2.81 7.36 20.65
N ARG A 163 -1.86 6.91 19.84
CA ARG A 163 -1.85 7.09 18.38
C ARG A 163 -1.74 5.75 17.66
N ALA A 164 -2.04 5.73 16.38
CA ALA A 164 -1.85 4.58 15.50
C ALA A 164 -1.36 5.04 14.12
N TRP A 165 -0.81 4.11 13.34
CA TRP A 165 -0.42 4.34 11.96
C TRP A 165 -1.60 4.11 11.01
N VAL A 166 -1.65 4.91 9.95
CA VAL A 166 -2.47 4.67 8.77
C VAL A 166 -1.63 4.88 7.51
N LEU A 167 -1.99 4.19 6.42
CA LEU A 167 -1.27 4.32 5.16
C LEU A 167 -1.50 5.72 4.56
N LEU A 168 -0.43 6.35 4.08
CA LEU A 168 -0.55 7.57 3.29
C LEU A 168 -1.08 7.20 1.90
N LEU A 169 -2.27 7.69 1.57
CA LEU A 169 -2.96 7.39 0.31
C LEU A 169 -3.67 8.65 -0.22
N HIS A 170 -3.40 8.99 -1.47
CA HIS A 170 -3.90 10.17 -2.15
C HIS A 170 -5.05 9.82 -3.09
N HIS A 171 -6.27 10.25 -2.78
CA HIS A 171 -7.44 9.98 -3.62
C HIS A 171 -7.58 11.04 -4.71
N GLN A 172 -6.80 10.90 -5.78
CA GLN A 172 -6.66 11.90 -6.85
C GLN A 172 -6.54 11.24 -8.23
N LYS A 173 -6.68 12.02 -9.31
CA LYS A 173 -6.61 11.51 -10.69
C LYS A 173 -5.16 11.38 -11.20
N GLU A 174 -4.27 12.18 -10.64
CA GLU A 174 -2.86 12.28 -10.98
C GLU A 174 -2.05 11.15 -10.32
N TYR A 175 -0.94 10.79 -10.93
CA TYR A 175 -0.13 9.67 -10.46
C TYR A 175 0.55 10.02 -9.15
N SER A 176 0.40 9.15 -8.14
CA SER A 176 1.20 9.18 -6.92
C SER A 176 2.07 7.92 -6.81
N ILE A 177 3.38 8.11 -6.68
CA ILE A 177 4.31 7.01 -6.40
C ILE A 177 4.13 6.44 -4.99
N VAL A 178 3.66 7.25 -4.03
CA VAL A 178 3.30 6.78 -2.68
C VAL A 178 2.11 5.82 -2.75
N ASN A 179 1.07 6.15 -3.52
CA ASN A 179 -0.02 5.21 -3.81
C ASN A 179 0.51 3.95 -4.48
N ALA A 180 1.39 4.11 -5.48
CA ALA A 180 1.99 2.99 -6.19
C ALA A 180 2.74 2.07 -5.23
N TYR A 181 3.45 2.60 -4.25
CA TYR A 181 4.18 1.79 -3.29
C TYR A 181 3.27 1.10 -2.28
N ASN A 182 2.43 1.89 -1.58
CA ASN A 182 1.57 1.37 -0.53
C ASN A 182 0.56 0.35 -1.07
N GLN A 183 -0.06 0.61 -2.23
CA GLN A 183 -0.99 -0.34 -2.85
C GLN A 183 -0.27 -1.58 -3.42
N CYS A 184 0.99 -1.47 -3.83
CA CYS A 184 1.79 -2.62 -4.22
C CYS A 184 2.07 -3.52 -3.02
N LEU A 185 2.45 -2.94 -1.87
CA LEU A 185 2.60 -3.68 -0.63
C LEU A 185 1.28 -4.36 -0.21
N MET A 186 0.14 -3.69 -0.36
CA MET A 186 -1.16 -4.33 -0.08
C MET A 186 -1.43 -5.51 -1.03
N SER A 187 -1.10 -5.38 -2.31
CA SER A 187 -1.19 -6.51 -3.26
C SER A 187 -0.24 -7.68 -2.93
N VAL A 188 0.92 -7.40 -2.31
CA VAL A 188 1.82 -8.43 -1.77
C VAL A 188 1.18 -9.08 -0.54
N LEU A 189 0.62 -8.27 0.36
CA LEU A 189 -0.03 -8.72 1.58
C LEU A 189 -1.24 -9.63 1.30
N ALA A 190 -1.90 -9.48 0.15
CA ALA A 190 -3.02 -10.33 -0.25
C ALA A 190 -2.64 -11.82 -0.42
N TYR A 191 -1.34 -12.10 -0.59
CA TYR A 191 -0.81 -13.48 -0.63
C TYR A 191 -0.50 -14.05 0.77
N ALA A 192 -0.62 -13.24 1.83
CA ALA A 192 -0.33 -13.66 3.20
C ALA A 192 -1.46 -14.48 3.83
N ASP A 193 -1.21 -14.92 5.07
CA ASP A 193 -2.20 -15.57 5.92
C ASP A 193 -3.19 -14.55 6.55
N GLY A 194 -4.26 -15.03 7.18
CA GLY A 194 -5.25 -14.25 7.91
C GLY A 194 -5.11 -14.30 9.44
N ASP A 195 -4.20 -15.09 10.01
CA ASP A 195 -4.01 -15.26 11.46
C ASP A 195 -3.19 -14.10 12.07
N ILE A 196 -3.75 -13.44 13.08
CA ILE A 196 -3.12 -12.33 13.81
C ILE A 196 -1.78 -12.68 14.47
N ASN A 197 -1.52 -13.96 14.74
CA ASN A 197 -0.30 -14.42 15.41
C ASN A 197 0.84 -14.74 14.42
N ILE A 198 0.55 -14.75 13.11
CA ILE A 198 1.55 -14.98 12.08
C ILE A 198 2.11 -13.62 11.66
N GLU A 199 3.39 -13.39 11.93
CA GLU A 199 4.09 -12.18 11.53
C GLU A 199 3.99 -11.96 10.00
N GLY A 200 3.64 -10.74 9.59
CA GLY A 200 3.42 -10.40 8.19
C GLY A 200 2.07 -10.83 7.59
N SER A 201 1.19 -11.50 8.35
CA SER A 201 -0.19 -11.77 7.93
C SER A 201 -1.03 -10.48 7.80
N VAL A 202 -2.18 -10.55 7.14
CA VAL A 202 -3.10 -9.40 7.01
C VAL A 202 -3.51 -8.87 8.39
N LYS A 203 -4.01 -9.75 9.27
CA LYS A 203 -4.44 -9.33 10.61
C LYS A 203 -3.28 -8.91 11.50
N HIS A 204 -2.12 -9.53 11.39
CA HIS A 204 -0.93 -9.09 12.12
C HIS A 204 -0.49 -7.69 11.67
N PHE A 205 -0.48 -7.42 10.36
CA PHE A 205 -0.14 -6.11 9.82
C PHE A 205 -1.04 -5.00 10.39
N PHE A 206 -2.36 -5.11 10.25
CA PHE A 206 -3.26 -4.05 10.70
C PHE A 206 -3.51 -4.02 12.22
N ASN A 207 -3.59 -5.17 12.89
CA ASN A 207 -3.96 -5.23 14.31
C ASN A 207 -2.77 -5.39 15.26
N ARG A 208 -1.54 -5.55 14.77
CA ARG A 208 -0.31 -5.53 15.59
C ARG A 208 0.65 -4.43 15.16
N GLN A 209 1.05 -4.39 13.89
CA GLN A 209 2.06 -3.44 13.42
C GLN A 209 1.52 -2.01 13.30
N MET A 210 0.34 -1.82 12.70
CA MET A 210 -0.24 -0.48 12.50
C MET A 210 -0.72 0.18 13.80
N VAL A 211 -0.78 -0.56 14.91
CA VAL A 211 -1.16 -0.03 16.24
C VAL A 211 0.03 0.05 17.21
N ASP A 212 1.22 -0.35 16.77
CA ASP A 212 2.47 -0.25 17.53
C ASP A 212 3.22 1.01 17.09
N VAL A 213 3.14 2.07 17.90
CA VAL A 213 3.82 3.34 17.60
C VAL A 213 5.28 3.38 18.08
N SER A 214 5.79 2.28 18.65
CA SER A 214 7.21 2.18 19.04
C SER A 214 8.15 2.12 17.84
N LYS A 215 7.63 1.67 16.70
CA LYS A 215 8.35 1.49 15.44
C LYS A 215 7.39 1.64 14.26
N LEU A 216 7.96 1.80 13.07
CA LEU A 216 7.17 1.73 11.84
C LEU A 216 6.77 0.28 11.54
N PRO A 217 5.65 0.04 10.82
CA PRO A 217 5.35 -1.28 10.27
C PRO A 217 6.52 -1.76 9.42
N TYR A 218 6.86 -3.04 9.50
CA TYR A 218 8.16 -3.54 9.03
C TYR A 218 8.06 -4.82 8.21
N GLN A 219 6.95 -5.57 8.33
CA GLN A 219 6.76 -6.85 7.66
C GLN A 219 5.45 -6.89 6.88
N VAL A 220 5.54 -7.19 5.59
CA VAL A 220 4.40 -7.38 4.67
C VAL A 220 4.53 -8.76 4.02
N GLU A 221 3.72 -9.72 4.43
CA GLU A 221 3.92 -11.15 4.14
C GLU A 221 5.34 -11.58 4.58
N LYS A 222 6.25 -11.89 3.66
CA LYS A 222 7.67 -12.23 3.89
C LYS A 222 8.59 -11.07 3.55
N ALA A 223 8.07 -10.00 2.97
CA ALA A 223 8.85 -8.81 2.66
C ALA A 223 9.11 -7.98 3.93
N SER A 224 10.39 -7.80 4.26
CA SER A 224 10.83 -6.78 5.21
C SER A 224 10.72 -5.41 4.53
N ALA A 225 9.53 -4.83 4.53
CA ALA A 225 9.21 -3.58 3.86
C ALA A 225 8.41 -2.66 4.79
N ALA A 226 8.83 -1.40 4.86
CA ALA A 226 8.13 -0.36 5.59
C ALA A 226 7.25 0.45 4.61
N PRO A 227 5.92 0.48 4.79
CA PRO A 227 5.04 1.35 4.02
C PRO A 227 5.24 2.82 4.40
N VAL A 228 4.76 3.72 3.55
CA VAL A 228 4.67 5.15 3.90
C VAL A 228 3.41 5.36 4.74
N VAL A 229 3.60 5.80 5.97
CA VAL A 229 2.53 5.98 6.96
C VAL A 229 2.62 7.33 7.63
N TYR A 230 1.49 7.77 8.17
CA TYR A 230 1.42 8.88 9.10
C TYR A 230 0.63 8.45 10.34
N ASN A 231 0.83 9.15 11.46
CA ASN A 231 0.14 8.83 12.70
C ASN A 231 -1.19 9.60 12.80
N VAL A 232 -2.19 8.95 13.36
CA VAL A 232 -3.53 9.51 13.64
C VAL A 232 -3.94 9.19 15.08
N PRO A 233 -4.94 9.90 15.64
CA PRO A 233 -5.59 9.46 16.87
C PRO A 233 -5.98 7.98 16.80
N PHE A 234 -5.81 7.23 17.89
CA PHE A 234 -6.05 5.79 17.88
C PHE A 234 -7.48 5.41 17.45
N SER A 235 -8.46 6.26 17.72
CA SER A 235 -9.85 6.13 17.25
C SER A 235 -10.03 6.23 15.72
N GLU A 236 -9.04 6.74 14.97
CA GLU A 236 -9.08 6.86 13.50
C GLU A 236 -8.38 5.72 12.75
N ARG A 237 -7.76 4.78 13.48
CA ARG A 237 -7.06 3.61 12.93
C ARG A 237 -7.96 2.70 12.08
N TYR A 238 -7.37 1.67 11.47
CA TYR A 238 -8.13 0.58 10.87
C TYR A 238 -8.90 -0.20 11.93
N THR A 239 -10.23 -0.21 11.84
CA THR A 239 -11.12 -0.82 12.84
C THR A 239 -11.84 -2.05 12.33
N GLN A 240 -11.88 -2.25 11.01
CA GLN A 240 -12.45 -3.41 10.37
C GLN A 240 -11.40 -3.97 9.41
N VAL A 241 -11.04 -5.23 9.59
CA VAL A 241 -9.99 -5.91 8.84
C VAL A 241 -10.45 -7.33 8.58
N GLU A 242 -10.86 -7.58 7.35
CA GLU A 242 -11.44 -8.86 6.94
C GLU A 242 -10.53 -9.56 5.95
N PHE A 243 -10.31 -10.86 6.16
CA PHE A 243 -9.57 -11.73 5.27
C PHE A 243 -10.50 -12.82 4.77
N ILE A 244 -10.70 -12.85 3.47
CA ILE A 244 -11.64 -13.74 2.78
C ILE A 244 -10.83 -14.76 1.99
N ASP A 245 -11.11 -16.03 2.25
CA ASP A 245 -10.51 -17.16 1.55
C ASP A 245 -11.61 -18.09 1.06
N SER A 246 -11.77 -18.18 -0.26
CA SER A 246 -12.77 -19.06 -0.87
C SER A 246 -12.50 -20.56 -0.65
N GLN A 247 -11.31 -20.95 -0.17
CA GLN A 247 -11.04 -22.33 0.24
C GLN A 247 -11.43 -22.63 1.69
N ALA A 248 -11.72 -21.61 2.49
CA ALA A 248 -12.07 -21.78 3.89
C ALA A 248 -13.57 -22.13 4.07
N GLY A 249 -13.88 -23.02 5.01
CA GLY A 249 -15.24 -23.44 5.34
C GLY A 249 -15.78 -24.61 4.49
N ASP A 250 -17.10 -24.73 4.41
CA ASP A 250 -17.79 -25.85 3.74
C ASP A 250 -17.82 -25.71 2.20
N ASN A 251 -17.58 -24.51 1.67
CA ASN A 251 -17.61 -24.20 0.24
C ASN A 251 -16.20 -24.27 -0.36
N LYS A 252 -15.68 -25.50 -0.56
CA LYS A 252 -14.40 -25.76 -1.24
C LYS A 252 -14.47 -25.51 -2.76
N GLN A 253 -14.84 -24.31 -3.18
CA GLN A 253 -14.90 -23.94 -4.59
C GLN A 253 -13.96 -22.75 -4.80
N GLY A 254 -12.89 -22.93 -5.59
CA GLY A 254 -11.96 -21.87 -6.00
C GLY A 254 -10.65 -21.74 -5.20
N ASP A 255 -9.82 -20.78 -5.60
CA ASP A 255 -8.55 -20.39 -4.94
C ASP A 255 -8.40 -18.85 -4.91
N THR A 256 -9.54 -18.15 -4.87
CA THR A 256 -9.56 -16.68 -4.82
C THR A 256 -9.52 -16.22 -3.36
N LYS A 257 -8.63 -15.26 -3.07
CA LYS A 257 -8.58 -14.58 -1.77
C LYS A 257 -8.66 -13.07 -1.96
N LEU A 258 -9.21 -12.41 -0.96
CA LEU A 258 -9.30 -10.96 -0.88
C LEU A 258 -9.18 -10.55 0.59
N PHE A 259 -8.60 -9.39 0.86
CA PHE A 259 -8.80 -8.74 2.14
C PHE A 259 -9.28 -7.31 1.93
N TYR A 260 -9.94 -6.78 2.96
CA TYR A 260 -10.22 -5.36 3.03
C TYR A 260 -10.03 -4.82 4.43
N ALA A 261 -9.59 -3.56 4.50
CA ALA A 261 -9.36 -2.86 5.75
C ALA A 261 -9.96 -1.45 5.69
N ALA A 262 -10.70 -1.06 6.73
CA ALA A 262 -11.35 0.25 6.80
C ALA A 262 -10.87 1.06 8.01
N SER A 263 -10.38 2.26 7.74
CA SER A 263 -10.10 3.30 8.73
C SER A 263 -11.32 4.21 8.88
N LYS A 264 -11.19 5.30 9.64
CA LYS A 264 -12.24 6.32 9.69
C LYS A 264 -12.53 6.95 8.31
N LYS A 265 -11.50 7.13 7.47
CA LYS A 265 -11.60 7.87 6.19
C LYS A 265 -11.51 6.98 4.95
N ASP A 266 -10.85 5.84 5.05
CA ASP A 266 -10.40 5.06 3.89
C ASP A 266 -10.87 3.61 3.97
N VAL A 267 -11.10 3.02 2.80
CA VAL A 267 -11.29 1.58 2.60
C VAL A 267 -10.24 1.13 1.60
N ILE A 268 -9.52 0.08 1.97
CA ILE A 268 -8.55 -0.56 1.10
C ILE A 268 -9.09 -1.95 0.80
N VAL A 269 -9.16 -2.30 -0.48
CA VAL A 269 -9.52 -3.63 -0.94
C VAL A 269 -8.37 -4.19 -1.75
N SER A 270 -7.89 -5.38 -1.40
CA SER A 270 -6.81 -6.04 -2.13
C SER A 270 -7.19 -7.46 -2.52
N TRP A 271 -6.99 -7.76 -3.81
CA TRP A 271 -7.25 -9.08 -4.38
C TRP A 271 -5.96 -9.85 -4.59
N ARG A 272 -5.96 -11.13 -4.19
CA ARG A 272 -4.85 -12.06 -4.45
C ARG A 272 -4.91 -12.56 -5.89
N GLY A 273 -3.75 -12.71 -6.52
CA GLY A 273 -3.64 -13.49 -7.77
C GLY A 273 -3.48 -15.00 -7.54
N THR A 274 -3.40 -15.77 -8.61
CA THR A 274 -3.18 -17.24 -8.56
C THR A 274 -1.78 -17.55 -7.98
N ALA A 275 -1.67 -18.61 -7.17
CA ALA A 275 -0.38 -19.03 -6.60
C ALA A 275 0.52 -19.76 -7.63
N THR A 276 -0.08 -20.35 -8.68
CA THR A 276 0.63 -21.03 -9.77
C THR A 276 0.25 -20.43 -11.13
N LEU A 277 1.17 -19.62 -11.68
CA LEU A 277 1.01 -18.90 -12.95
C LEU A 277 1.01 -19.82 -14.18
N GLU A 278 1.71 -20.96 -14.10
CA GLU A 278 1.78 -21.95 -15.18
C GLU A 278 0.40 -22.54 -15.50
N ASN A 279 -0.38 -22.89 -14.48
CA ASN A 279 -1.74 -23.40 -14.63
C ASN A 279 -2.67 -22.37 -15.28
N TYR A 280 -2.52 -21.09 -14.92
CA TYR A 280 -3.37 -20.03 -15.46
C TYR A 280 -3.19 -19.86 -16.99
N LEU A 281 -1.95 -19.94 -17.50
CA LEU A 281 -1.67 -19.82 -18.92
C LEU A 281 -2.05 -21.07 -19.73
N THR A 282 -2.01 -22.26 -19.13
CA THR A 282 -2.43 -23.51 -19.79
C THR A 282 -3.93 -23.76 -19.74
N ASP A 283 -4.63 -23.32 -18.69
CA ASP A 283 -6.09 -23.48 -18.53
C ASP A 283 -6.90 -22.34 -19.14
N ALA A 284 -6.24 -21.29 -19.66
CA ALA A 284 -6.86 -20.14 -20.32
C ALA A 284 -7.51 -20.53 -21.66
N THR A 285 -8.66 -21.20 -21.59
CA THR A 285 -9.70 -21.02 -22.59
C THR A 285 -10.10 -19.55 -22.51
N PHE A 286 -9.53 -18.69 -23.35
CA PHE A 286 -9.76 -17.24 -23.42
C PHE A 286 -11.20 -16.90 -23.86
N GLN A 287 -12.19 -17.54 -23.25
CA GLN A 287 -13.59 -17.49 -23.62
C GLN A 287 -14.16 -16.14 -23.16
N PRO A 288 -14.54 -15.26 -24.09
CA PRO A 288 -15.12 -13.98 -23.74
C PRO A 288 -16.61 -14.15 -23.42
N LEU A 289 -17.05 -13.64 -22.28
CA LEU A 289 -18.46 -13.60 -21.86
C LEU A 289 -19.03 -12.20 -22.08
N ALA A 290 -20.18 -12.11 -22.74
CA ALA A 290 -20.87 -10.83 -22.95
C ALA A 290 -21.38 -10.26 -21.62
N LEU A 291 -21.07 -8.98 -21.39
CA LEU A 291 -21.43 -8.25 -20.16
C LEU A 291 -22.80 -7.57 -20.23
N SER A 292 -23.28 -7.28 -21.45
CA SER A 292 -24.58 -6.66 -21.71
C SER A 292 -25.75 -7.55 -21.28
N CYS A 293 -26.92 -6.95 -21.12
CA CYS A 293 -28.16 -7.67 -20.78
C CYS A 293 -29.08 -7.85 -22.00
N ASP A 294 -28.57 -7.58 -23.21
CA ASP A 294 -29.36 -7.54 -24.44
C ASP A 294 -29.63 -8.92 -25.06
N ASP A 295 -28.85 -9.94 -24.66
CA ASP A 295 -28.99 -11.31 -25.12
C ASP A 295 -29.37 -12.25 -23.96
N ASP A 296 -30.33 -13.16 -24.17
CA ASP A 296 -30.79 -14.16 -23.17
C ASP A 296 -29.69 -15.13 -22.68
N LYS A 297 -28.53 -15.15 -23.36
CA LYS A 297 -27.35 -15.96 -23.01
C LYS A 297 -26.20 -15.13 -22.44
N ALA A 298 -26.36 -13.81 -22.37
CA ALA A 298 -25.34 -12.94 -21.81
C ALA A 298 -25.35 -13.03 -20.29
N LEU A 299 -24.20 -12.72 -19.71
CA LEU A 299 -24.01 -12.84 -18.28
C LEU A 299 -24.75 -11.74 -17.51
N CYS A 300 -24.99 -10.59 -18.13
CA CYS A 300 -25.63 -9.41 -17.55
C CYS A 300 -24.98 -9.03 -16.21
N SER A 301 -23.84 -8.34 -16.28
CA SER A 301 -23.05 -8.00 -15.07
C SER A 301 -23.79 -7.07 -14.10
N GLY A 302 -24.76 -6.29 -14.59
CA GLY A 302 -25.50 -5.29 -13.82
C GLY A 302 -24.76 -3.96 -13.62
N PHE A 303 -23.47 -3.89 -13.92
CA PHE A 303 -22.64 -2.68 -13.73
C PHE A 303 -21.71 -2.34 -14.92
N ILE A 304 -21.52 -3.25 -15.88
CA ILE A 304 -20.94 -3.01 -17.19
C ILE A 304 -21.98 -3.37 -18.24
N HIS A 305 -22.29 -2.46 -19.16
CA HIS A 305 -23.40 -2.61 -20.09
C HIS A 305 -22.97 -2.94 -21.53
N SER A 306 -21.67 -2.87 -21.83
CA SER A 306 -21.13 -3.13 -23.17
C SER A 306 -19.86 -4.00 -23.12
N GLY A 307 -19.54 -4.67 -24.23
CA GLY A 307 -18.35 -5.50 -24.35
C GLY A 307 -18.41 -6.86 -23.62
N LYS A 308 -17.22 -7.42 -23.37
CA LYS A 308 -17.04 -8.78 -22.85
C LYS A 308 -15.94 -8.83 -21.79
N VAL A 309 -16.01 -9.85 -20.94
CA VAL A 309 -15.03 -10.17 -19.89
C VAL A 309 -14.47 -11.59 -20.07
N HIS A 310 -13.24 -11.80 -19.63
CA HIS A 310 -12.67 -13.14 -19.56
C HIS A 310 -13.43 -14.03 -18.55
N LYS A 311 -13.96 -15.18 -19.00
CA LYS A 311 -14.78 -16.09 -18.18
C LYS A 311 -14.18 -16.42 -16.81
N GLY A 312 -12.93 -16.88 -16.78
CA GLY A 312 -12.29 -17.30 -15.52
C GLY A 312 -12.11 -16.16 -14.51
N PHE A 313 -11.95 -14.91 -14.99
CA PHE A 313 -11.85 -13.75 -14.10
C PHE A 313 -13.21 -13.40 -13.51
N TRP A 314 -14.25 -13.48 -14.33
CA TRP A 314 -15.61 -13.26 -13.88
C TRP A 314 -16.05 -14.28 -12.82
N GLU A 315 -15.81 -15.57 -13.07
CA GLU A 315 -16.15 -16.65 -12.13
C GLU A 315 -15.39 -16.49 -10.80
N ALA A 316 -14.09 -16.19 -10.85
CA ALA A 316 -13.28 -15.95 -9.67
C ALA A 316 -13.72 -14.72 -8.87
N PHE A 317 -14.16 -13.66 -9.55
CA PHE A 317 -14.69 -12.43 -8.93
C PHE A 317 -16.01 -12.70 -8.21
N ASN A 318 -16.98 -13.31 -8.89
CA ASN A 318 -18.32 -13.57 -8.34
C ASN A 318 -18.29 -14.50 -7.13
N LEU A 319 -17.43 -15.52 -7.17
CA LEU A 319 -17.28 -16.50 -6.09
C LEU A 319 -17.05 -15.83 -4.72
N VAL A 320 -16.19 -14.80 -4.66
CA VAL A 320 -15.87 -14.09 -3.40
C VAL A 320 -17.02 -13.20 -2.96
N GLY A 321 -17.75 -12.60 -3.91
CA GLY A 321 -18.86 -11.71 -3.63
C GLY A 321 -20.00 -12.35 -2.87
N GLU A 322 -20.24 -13.64 -3.10
CA GLU A 322 -21.30 -14.42 -2.45
C GLU A 322 -20.91 -14.94 -1.06
N LEU A 323 -19.64 -14.82 -0.66
CA LEU A 323 -19.20 -15.26 0.66
C LEU A 323 -19.71 -14.31 1.75
N ILE A 324 -19.93 -14.87 2.93
CA ILE A 324 -20.31 -14.13 4.14
C ILE A 324 -19.04 -13.58 4.81
N VAL A 325 -19.13 -12.35 5.32
CA VAL A 325 -18.03 -11.72 6.06
C VAL A 325 -17.67 -12.55 7.31
N PRO A 326 -16.40 -12.97 7.49
CA PRO A 326 -16.00 -13.85 8.59
C PRO A 326 -16.28 -13.29 9.99
N SER A 327 -16.13 -11.97 10.17
CA SER A 327 -16.40 -11.32 11.46
C SER A 327 -17.90 -11.08 11.72
N ASP A 328 -18.76 -11.26 10.72
CA ASP A 328 -20.21 -11.07 10.89
C ASP A 328 -20.81 -12.22 11.73
N LYS A 329 -21.02 -11.92 13.02
CA LYS A 329 -21.64 -12.84 13.98
C LYS A 329 -23.08 -13.20 13.61
N THR A 330 -23.75 -12.37 12.81
CA THR A 330 -25.14 -12.59 12.38
C THR A 330 -25.24 -13.43 11.09
N LYS A 331 -24.14 -13.56 10.35
CA LYS A 331 -24.01 -14.31 9.09
C LYS A 331 -25.02 -13.88 8.01
N VAL A 332 -25.26 -12.58 7.87
CA VAL A 332 -26.24 -12.04 6.91
C VAL A 332 -25.56 -11.17 5.85
N THR A 333 -24.41 -10.57 6.17
CA THR A 333 -23.74 -9.64 5.27
C THR A 333 -22.75 -10.35 4.35
N THR A 334 -22.99 -10.24 3.04
CA THR A 334 -22.04 -10.69 2.00
C THR A 334 -20.85 -9.73 1.89
N VAL A 335 -19.70 -10.24 1.45
CA VAL A 335 -18.47 -9.43 1.28
C VAL A 335 -18.68 -8.19 0.41
N PHE A 336 -19.37 -8.30 -0.73
CA PHE A 336 -19.59 -7.15 -1.61
C PHE A 336 -20.53 -6.10 -1.00
N SER A 337 -21.57 -6.53 -0.28
CA SER A 337 -22.47 -5.59 0.42
C SER A 337 -21.73 -4.80 1.50
N ASP A 338 -20.86 -5.46 2.27
CA ASP A 338 -20.10 -4.79 3.33
C ASP A 338 -19.13 -3.75 2.76
N ILE A 339 -18.37 -4.13 1.72
CA ILE A 339 -17.45 -3.21 1.04
C ILE A 339 -18.21 -2.04 0.41
N LEU A 340 -19.37 -2.28 -0.20
CA LEU A 340 -20.24 -1.24 -0.76
C LEU A 340 -20.70 -0.25 0.34
N ASP A 341 -21.13 -0.76 1.49
CA ASP A 341 -21.57 0.09 2.61
C ASP A 341 -20.43 0.95 3.15
N LEU A 342 -19.21 0.39 3.22
CA LEU A 342 -18.02 1.14 3.60
C LEU A 342 -17.66 2.21 2.56
N ALA A 343 -17.77 1.90 1.26
CA ALA A 343 -17.43 2.80 0.15
C ALA A 343 -18.37 4.02 0.04
N LYS A 344 -19.59 3.95 0.58
CA LYS A 344 -20.55 5.08 0.55
C LYS A 344 -20.03 6.36 1.18
N ASN A 345 -19.19 6.25 2.22
CA ASN A 345 -18.76 7.39 3.05
C ASN A 345 -17.24 7.51 3.20
N LYS A 346 -16.47 6.73 2.44
CA LYS A 346 -15.02 6.61 2.58
C LYS A 346 -14.35 6.64 1.22
N ARG A 347 -13.09 7.09 1.20
CA ARG A 347 -12.24 7.05 0.01
C ARG A 347 -11.90 5.58 -0.29
N LEU A 348 -12.07 5.16 -1.53
CA LEU A 348 -11.97 3.75 -1.92
C LEU A 348 -10.69 3.51 -2.72
N PHE A 349 -9.82 2.67 -2.17
CA PHE A 349 -8.57 2.25 -2.81
C PHE A 349 -8.64 0.76 -3.10
N ILE A 350 -8.41 0.38 -4.35
CA ILE A 350 -8.47 -1.02 -4.78
C ILE A 350 -7.14 -1.38 -5.43
N CYS A 351 -6.59 -2.54 -5.10
CA CYS A 351 -5.34 -2.99 -5.69
C CYS A 351 -5.31 -4.49 -5.91
N GLY A 352 -4.38 -4.93 -6.75
CA GLY A 352 -4.18 -6.33 -7.03
C GLY A 352 -3.01 -6.58 -7.95
N HIS A 353 -2.41 -7.75 -7.79
CA HIS A 353 -1.28 -8.21 -8.59
C HIS A 353 -1.70 -9.43 -9.43
N SER A 354 -1.19 -9.55 -10.67
CA SER A 354 -1.51 -10.68 -11.57
C SER A 354 -3.02 -10.80 -11.81
N LEU A 355 -3.58 -12.02 -11.71
CA LEU A 355 -5.03 -12.28 -11.64
C LEU A 355 -5.75 -11.33 -10.66
N GLY A 356 -5.15 -11.03 -9.50
CA GLY A 356 -5.73 -10.12 -8.52
C GLY A 356 -5.94 -8.71 -9.08
N GLY A 357 -5.09 -8.26 -10.01
CA GLY A 357 -5.30 -7.00 -10.73
C GLY A 357 -6.55 -7.00 -11.60
N ALA A 358 -6.84 -8.13 -12.26
CA ALA A 358 -8.05 -8.30 -13.08
C ALA A 358 -9.31 -8.27 -12.21
N LEU A 359 -9.29 -8.97 -11.07
CA LEU A 359 -10.40 -8.98 -10.11
C LEU A 359 -10.60 -7.59 -9.46
N ALA A 360 -9.50 -6.89 -9.16
CA ALA A 360 -9.52 -5.52 -8.68
C ALA A 360 -10.16 -4.54 -9.69
N LEU A 361 -9.92 -4.74 -11.00
CA LEU A 361 -10.58 -3.97 -12.05
C LEU A 361 -12.09 -4.25 -12.11
N LEU A 362 -12.52 -5.51 -12.03
CA LEU A 362 -13.94 -5.86 -11.98
C LEU A 362 -14.63 -5.29 -10.75
N HIS A 363 -13.97 -5.33 -9.59
CA HIS A 363 -14.50 -4.73 -8.37
C HIS A 363 -14.60 -3.20 -8.48
N SER A 364 -13.61 -2.57 -9.11
CA SER A 364 -13.65 -1.13 -9.39
C SER A 364 -14.79 -0.77 -10.34
N ALA A 365 -15.10 -1.62 -11.32
CA ALA A 365 -16.25 -1.44 -12.20
C ALA A 365 -17.59 -1.53 -11.44
N GLN A 366 -17.71 -2.51 -10.53
CA GLN A 366 -18.89 -2.65 -9.66
C GLN A 366 -19.09 -1.43 -8.74
N LEU A 367 -18.00 -0.84 -8.26
CA LEU A 367 -18.02 0.29 -7.33
C LEU A 367 -17.78 1.65 -8.02
N LYS A 368 -17.93 1.75 -9.35
CA LYS A 368 -17.56 2.95 -10.13
C LYS A 368 -18.21 4.24 -9.65
N GLU A 369 -19.45 4.17 -9.16
CA GLU A 369 -20.20 5.31 -8.59
C GLU A 369 -19.58 5.86 -7.28
N HIS A 370 -18.68 5.10 -6.66
CA HIS A 370 -17.94 5.48 -5.45
C HIS A 370 -16.50 5.94 -5.76
N ASN A 371 -16.19 6.22 -7.03
CA ASN A 371 -14.92 6.78 -7.49
C ASN A 371 -13.66 6.00 -7.06
N PRO A 372 -13.55 4.68 -7.32
CA PRO A 372 -12.41 3.89 -6.87
C PRO A 372 -11.08 4.39 -7.46
N CYS A 373 -10.04 4.40 -6.62
CA CYS A 373 -8.65 4.62 -7.01
C CYS A 373 -7.94 3.26 -7.12
N LEU A 374 -7.74 2.79 -8.34
CA LEU A 374 -7.19 1.47 -8.66
C LEU A 374 -5.70 1.55 -9.02
N TYR A 375 -4.89 0.72 -8.37
CA TYR A 375 -3.51 0.47 -8.76
C TYR A 375 -3.28 -1.03 -8.96
N SER A 376 -2.90 -1.43 -10.17
CA SER A 376 -2.67 -2.84 -10.52
C SER A 376 -1.22 -3.09 -10.95
N TYR A 377 -0.75 -4.33 -10.78
CA TYR A 377 0.64 -4.73 -11.02
C TYR A 377 0.68 -6.05 -11.78
N GLY A 378 1.34 -6.08 -12.95
CA GLY A 378 1.39 -7.29 -13.78
C GLY A 378 0.00 -7.75 -14.26
N MET A 379 -0.96 -6.84 -14.37
CA MET A 379 -2.36 -7.20 -14.66
C MET A 379 -2.54 -7.66 -16.13
N PRO A 380 -3.12 -8.85 -16.38
CA PRO A 380 -3.50 -9.28 -17.74
C PRO A 380 -4.68 -8.49 -18.28
N ARG A 381 -4.90 -8.51 -19.60
CA ARG A 381 -6.09 -7.91 -20.22
C ARG A 381 -7.33 -8.66 -19.75
N THR A 382 -8.31 -7.91 -19.29
CA THR A 382 -9.49 -8.45 -18.60
C THR A 382 -10.78 -8.25 -19.39
N LEU A 383 -10.87 -7.12 -20.09
CA LEU A 383 -12.07 -6.60 -20.71
C LEU A 383 -11.83 -6.30 -22.19
N THR A 384 -12.90 -6.36 -22.99
CA THR A 384 -12.83 -5.95 -24.39
C THR A 384 -13.04 -4.44 -24.57
N ARG A 385 -12.73 -3.94 -25.77
CA ARG A 385 -12.73 -2.50 -26.11
C ARG A 385 -13.93 -1.73 -25.57
N SER A 386 -15.16 -2.16 -25.86
CA SER A 386 -16.35 -1.40 -25.43
C SER A 386 -16.49 -1.33 -23.91
N ALA A 387 -16.17 -2.42 -23.20
CA ALA A 387 -16.14 -2.42 -21.74
C ALA A 387 -15.05 -1.50 -21.18
N VAL A 388 -13.86 -1.47 -21.80
CA VAL A 388 -12.77 -0.57 -21.39
C VAL A 388 -13.15 0.91 -21.61
N GLU A 389 -13.80 1.22 -22.72
CA GLU A 389 -14.29 2.58 -23.02
C GLU A 389 -15.34 3.05 -22.01
N GLU A 390 -16.28 2.17 -21.65
CA GLU A 390 -17.31 2.45 -20.63
C GLU A 390 -16.72 2.79 -19.26
N LEU A 391 -15.59 2.16 -18.90
CA LEU A 391 -14.95 2.31 -17.59
C LEU A 391 -13.89 3.42 -17.53
N SER A 392 -13.73 4.20 -18.60
CA SER A 392 -12.67 5.22 -18.74
C SER A 392 -12.63 6.30 -17.65
N SER A 393 -13.70 6.46 -16.85
CA SER A 393 -13.76 7.39 -15.73
C SER A 393 -13.05 6.88 -14.46
N ILE A 394 -12.79 5.57 -14.35
CA ILE A 394 -12.12 4.98 -13.20
C ILE A 394 -10.66 5.45 -13.15
N ILE A 395 -10.23 5.91 -11.97
CA ILE A 395 -8.83 6.27 -11.72
C ILE A 395 -8.05 4.96 -11.66
N HIS A 396 -7.30 4.65 -12.72
CA HIS A 396 -6.52 3.42 -12.78
C HIS A 396 -5.11 3.66 -13.32
N TYR A 397 -4.10 3.26 -12.54
CA TYR A 397 -2.72 3.15 -12.97
C TYR A 397 -2.29 1.68 -12.97
N ARG A 398 -1.87 1.17 -14.14
CA ARG A 398 -1.43 -0.21 -14.33
C ARG A 398 0.10 -0.25 -14.47
N HIS A 399 0.75 -1.07 -13.65
CA HIS A 399 2.20 -1.22 -13.62
C HIS A 399 2.59 -2.47 -14.39
N VAL A 400 3.58 -2.32 -15.27
CA VAL A 400 4.16 -3.40 -16.05
C VAL A 400 5.68 -3.39 -15.81
N ASN A 401 6.26 -4.56 -15.59
CA ASN A 401 7.71 -4.74 -15.40
C ASN A 401 8.34 -5.32 -16.66
N GLU A 402 9.62 -5.03 -16.89
CA GLU A 402 10.37 -5.60 -18.02
C GLU A 402 10.32 -7.13 -18.00
N ASP A 403 10.17 -7.71 -19.19
CA ASP A 403 10.04 -9.15 -19.45
C ASP A 403 8.96 -9.89 -18.65
N ASP A 404 8.00 -9.17 -18.05
CA ASP A 404 6.80 -9.76 -17.49
C ASP A 404 5.83 -10.16 -18.61
N PRO A 405 5.58 -11.45 -18.85
CA PRO A 405 4.73 -11.89 -19.96
C PRO A 405 3.24 -11.79 -19.66
N ILE A 406 2.83 -11.62 -18.39
CA ILE A 406 1.42 -11.73 -17.99
C ILE A 406 0.58 -10.56 -18.49
N PRO A 407 1.05 -9.30 -18.45
CA PRO A 407 0.34 -8.22 -19.10
C PRO A 407 0.05 -8.49 -20.59
N SER A 408 0.84 -9.32 -21.30
CA SER A 408 0.64 -9.56 -22.73
C SER A 408 -0.50 -10.54 -23.05
N VAL A 409 -1.15 -11.16 -22.06
CA VAL A 409 -2.28 -12.07 -22.28
C VAL A 409 -3.65 -11.42 -22.07
N PRO A 410 -4.68 -11.80 -22.84
CA PRO A 410 -4.69 -12.71 -23.99
C PRO A 410 -3.97 -12.16 -25.22
N PHE A 411 -3.38 -13.07 -26.02
CA PHE A 411 -2.46 -12.76 -27.12
C PHE A 411 -3.11 -12.24 -28.41
N GLU A 412 -4.44 -12.29 -28.53
CA GLU A 412 -5.19 -11.96 -29.76
C GLU A 412 -4.92 -10.54 -30.28
N GLN A 413 -4.31 -9.70 -29.44
CA GLN A 413 -3.67 -8.45 -29.83
C GLN A 413 -2.81 -7.94 -28.67
N ASP A 414 -1.51 -8.29 -28.67
CA ASP A 414 -0.51 -7.72 -27.75
C ASP A 414 -0.22 -6.24 -28.08
N MET A 415 -1.26 -5.42 -28.16
CA MET A 415 -1.14 -4.05 -28.63
C MET A 415 -0.42 -3.21 -27.59
N ASP A 416 -0.78 -3.34 -26.30
CA ASP A 416 -0.36 -2.44 -25.21
C ASP A 416 1.10 -2.62 -24.70
N ASN A 417 1.65 -3.83 -24.73
CA ASN A 417 3.03 -4.09 -24.27
C ASN A 417 4.04 -4.19 -25.42
N ARG A 418 3.60 -4.56 -26.65
CA ARG A 418 4.45 -4.42 -27.84
C ARG A 418 4.90 -2.98 -28.09
N PHE A 419 4.23 -1.97 -27.50
CA PHE A 419 4.70 -0.58 -27.53
C PHE A 419 6.10 -0.40 -26.98
N PHE A 420 6.41 -1.10 -25.89
CA PHE A 420 7.72 -0.98 -25.27
C PHE A 420 8.72 -2.01 -25.78
N ASN A 421 8.26 -3.19 -26.19
CA ASN A 421 9.17 -4.22 -26.67
C ASN A 421 9.55 -3.99 -28.15
N TYR A 422 8.59 -3.76 -29.05
CA TYR A 422 8.82 -3.86 -30.50
C TYR A 422 7.62 -3.31 -31.29
N TRP A 423 7.68 -2.08 -31.83
CA TRP A 423 6.54 -1.60 -32.64
C TRP A 423 6.47 -2.21 -34.02
N ALA A 424 5.25 -2.44 -34.51
CA ALA A 424 4.85 -3.25 -35.66
C ALA A 424 4.64 -2.41 -36.95
N PRO A 425 4.43 -3.04 -38.14
CA PRO A 425 4.38 -2.35 -39.42
C PRO A 425 3.19 -1.40 -39.62
N ALA A 426 3.44 -0.36 -40.41
CA ALA A 426 2.44 0.56 -40.95
C ALA A 426 1.15 -0.17 -41.35
N GLY A 427 0.07 0.10 -40.62
CA GLY A 427 -1.24 -0.52 -40.81
C GLY A 427 -2.08 -0.69 -39.53
N TYR A 428 -1.50 -0.53 -38.34
CA TYR A 428 -2.19 -0.77 -37.07
C TYR A 428 -1.84 0.33 -36.05
N GLU A 429 -2.66 1.38 -36.02
CA GLU A 429 -2.43 2.60 -35.24
C GLU A 429 -2.93 2.49 -33.78
N TRP A 430 -2.08 2.93 -32.83
CA TRP A 430 -2.42 3.09 -31.41
C TRP A 430 -3.03 4.46 -31.11
N ALA A 431 -3.93 4.44 -30.12
CA ALA A 431 -4.31 5.50 -29.17
C ALA A 431 -5.84 5.50 -28.99
N MET A 432 -6.35 4.49 -28.32
CA MET A 432 -7.58 4.65 -27.54
C MET A 432 -7.06 4.44 -26.12
N ILE A 433 -6.67 5.47 -25.37
CA ILE A 433 -7.61 6.32 -24.64
C ILE A 433 -6.76 7.46 -24.04
N LYS A 434 -6.68 8.61 -24.71
CA LYS A 434 -6.83 9.97 -24.13
C LYS A 434 -6.39 11.10 -25.08
N LEU A 435 -7.34 12.00 -25.32
CA LEU A 435 -7.17 13.43 -25.64
C LEU A 435 -6.36 13.78 -26.91
N LEU A 436 -7.05 13.96 -28.05
CA LEU A 436 -6.80 15.04 -29.05
C LEU A 436 -8.03 15.15 -30.01
N PRO A 437 -8.32 16.33 -30.62
CA PRO A 437 -9.61 16.67 -31.26
C PRO A 437 -9.92 15.88 -32.54
N PRO A 438 -11.19 15.85 -33.01
CA PRO A 438 -11.66 14.88 -34.01
C PRO A 438 -11.08 15.13 -35.40
N SER A 439 -10.04 14.39 -35.77
CA SER A 439 -9.50 14.40 -37.14
C SER A 439 -10.30 13.47 -38.07
N PRO A 440 -10.31 13.69 -39.40
CA PRO A 440 -11.02 12.85 -40.38
C PRO A 440 -10.56 11.38 -40.41
N ILE A 441 -9.32 11.11 -40.00
CA ILE A 441 -8.71 9.77 -39.96
C ILE A 441 -9.36 8.93 -38.83
N PHE A 442 -9.72 9.56 -37.71
CA PHE A 442 -10.43 8.95 -36.58
C PHE A 442 -11.79 8.34 -36.97
N LYS A 443 -12.56 9.01 -37.85
CA LYS A 443 -13.85 8.49 -38.34
C LYS A 443 -13.70 7.30 -39.28
N ALA A 444 -12.56 7.16 -39.95
CA ALA A 444 -12.29 6.07 -40.88
C ALA A 444 -11.88 4.77 -40.15
N ILE A 445 -11.06 4.89 -39.11
CA ILE A 445 -10.59 3.75 -38.29
C ILE A 445 -11.71 3.17 -37.41
N LYS A 446 -12.55 4.04 -36.84
CA LYS A 446 -13.78 3.64 -36.14
C LYS A 446 -14.64 2.73 -37.03
N ARG A 447 -14.96 3.19 -38.24
CA ARG A 447 -15.73 2.40 -39.23
C ARG A 447 -15.07 1.09 -39.67
N ALA A 448 -13.74 0.98 -39.61
CA ALA A 448 -13.00 -0.22 -40.03
C ALA A 448 -12.83 -1.27 -38.92
N THR A 449 -12.91 -0.87 -37.64
CA THR A 449 -12.73 -1.75 -36.48
C THR A 449 -13.97 -1.91 -35.59
N ASP A 450 -15.05 -1.17 -35.87
CA ASP A 450 -16.37 -1.24 -35.20
C ASP A 450 -16.99 -2.66 -35.16
N SER A 451 -16.38 -3.68 -35.79
CA SER A 451 -16.92 -5.04 -35.88
C SER A 451 -16.21 -6.12 -35.03
N LYS A 452 -15.18 -5.81 -34.21
CA LYS A 452 -14.46 -6.84 -33.41
C LYS A 452 -14.21 -6.43 -31.94
N GLU A 453 -14.85 -7.15 -31.02
CA GLU A 453 -14.62 -7.09 -29.55
C GLU A 453 -13.26 -7.73 -29.19
N ILE A 454 -12.19 -6.93 -29.22
CA ILE A 454 -10.83 -7.35 -28.83
C ILE A 454 -10.53 -7.02 -27.38
N TYR A 455 -9.72 -7.84 -26.69
CA TYR A 455 -9.23 -7.54 -25.33
C TYR A 455 -8.25 -6.36 -25.32
N LEU A 456 -8.43 -5.41 -24.40
CA LEU A 456 -7.55 -4.25 -24.19
C LEU A 456 -7.16 -4.11 -22.71
N HIS A 457 -6.10 -3.37 -22.41
CA HIS A 457 -5.88 -2.94 -21.02
C HIS A 457 -6.75 -1.73 -20.69
N HIS A 458 -7.25 -1.73 -19.45
CA HIS A 458 -7.81 -0.54 -18.83
C HIS A 458 -6.73 0.18 -18.00
N GLY A 459 -6.82 1.51 -17.88
CA GLY A 459 -5.97 2.34 -17.03
C GLY A 459 -4.71 2.89 -17.70
N LYS A 460 -4.13 3.92 -17.09
CA LYS A 460 -2.91 4.61 -17.52
C LYS A 460 -1.68 3.73 -17.29
N VAL A 461 -0.73 3.72 -18.22
CA VAL A 461 0.46 2.85 -18.11
C VAL A 461 1.53 3.44 -17.20
N VAL A 462 2.13 2.59 -16.39
CA VAL A 462 3.41 2.81 -15.70
C VAL A 462 4.32 1.67 -16.08
N HIS A 463 5.44 1.95 -16.73
CA HIS A 463 6.31 0.90 -17.26
C HIS A 463 7.69 0.96 -16.63
N PHE A 464 8.13 -0.16 -16.05
CA PHE A 464 9.50 -0.36 -15.64
C PHE A 464 10.25 -0.93 -16.85
N PHE A 465 10.93 -0.05 -17.55
CA PHE A 465 11.49 -0.33 -18.87
C PHE A 465 13.00 -0.53 -18.79
N GLN A 466 13.51 -1.63 -19.34
CA GLN A 466 14.95 -1.80 -19.54
C GLN A 466 15.37 -1.14 -20.85
N ALA A 467 15.90 0.08 -20.75
CA ALA A 467 16.44 0.79 -21.91
C ALA A 467 17.78 0.18 -22.33
N ASN A 468 17.90 -0.10 -23.63
CA ASN A 468 19.12 -0.57 -24.27
C ASN A 468 19.60 0.48 -25.27
N SER A 469 20.91 0.75 -25.28
CA SER A 469 21.58 1.65 -26.24
C SER A 469 21.47 1.16 -27.69
N CYS A 470 21.25 -0.14 -27.89
CA CYS A 470 21.04 -0.80 -29.18
C CYS A 470 19.68 -1.52 -29.23
N PRO A 471 19.11 -1.78 -30.42
CA PRO A 471 17.93 -2.62 -30.53
C PRO A 471 18.26 -4.06 -30.14
N GLU A 472 17.31 -4.74 -29.51
CA GLU A 472 17.45 -6.15 -29.14
C GLU A 472 17.73 -7.09 -30.33
N TRP A 473 17.24 -6.77 -31.54
CA TRP A 473 17.59 -7.55 -32.74
C TRP A 473 19.06 -7.41 -33.12
N LEU A 474 19.67 -6.23 -32.92
CA LEU A 474 21.10 -6.00 -33.16
C LEU A 474 21.95 -6.76 -32.13
N ILE A 475 21.49 -6.79 -30.87
CA ILE A 475 22.08 -7.59 -29.78
C ILE A 475 21.98 -9.09 -30.09
N SER A 476 20.83 -9.54 -30.62
CA SER A 476 20.59 -10.92 -31.01
C SER A 476 21.41 -11.34 -32.25
N ALA A 477 21.77 -10.38 -33.10
CA ALA A 477 22.60 -10.58 -34.29
C ALA A 477 24.12 -10.49 -34.03
N ARG A 478 24.57 -10.48 -32.77
CA ARG A 478 25.99 -10.36 -32.36
C ARG A 478 26.99 -11.33 -33.02
N ASN A 479 26.50 -12.41 -33.62
CA ASN A 479 27.31 -13.43 -34.30
C ASN A 479 27.42 -13.25 -35.82
N VAL A 480 26.83 -12.19 -36.39
CA VAL A 480 26.87 -11.91 -37.84
C VAL A 480 28.16 -11.13 -38.19
N PRO A 481 29.00 -11.60 -39.14
CA PRO A 481 30.34 -11.02 -39.41
C PRO A 481 30.36 -9.52 -39.78
N PHE A 482 29.25 -8.98 -40.29
CA PHE A 482 29.12 -7.58 -40.71
C PHE A 482 28.84 -6.62 -39.53
N ILE A 483 28.59 -7.13 -38.32
CA ILE A 483 28.22 -6.38 -37.11
C ILE A 483 29.44 -6.21 -36.17
N THR A 484 30.64 -6.57 -36.63
CA THR A 484 31.92 -6.57 -35.89
C THR A 484 32.46 -5.18 -35.48
N GLY A 485 31.71 -4.09 -35.74
CA GLY A 485 32.10 -2.70 -35.42
C GLY A 485 31.47 -2.09 -34.16
N VAL A 486 30.51 -2.76 -33.51
CA VAL A 486 29.88 -2.29 -32.26
C VAL A 486 30.60 -2.94 -31.07
N THR A 487 31.03 -2.14 -30.10
CA THR A 487 31.77 -2.63 -28.92
C THR A 487 30.85 -3.39 -27.97
N GLU A 488 31.41 -4.37 -27.23
CA GLU A 488 30.68 -5.13 -26.20
C GLU A 488 30.13 -4.22 -25.09
N GLU A 489 30.83 -3.11 -24.81
CA GLU A 489 30.39 -2.07 -23.89
C GLU A 489 29.08 -1.41 -24.34
N VAL A 490 28.97 -1.03 -25.62
CA VAL A 490 27.73 -0.46 -26.16
C VAL A 490 26.61 -1.51 -26.15
N LEU A 491 26.87 -2.75 -26.55
CA LEU A 491 25.85 -3.80 -26.60
C LEU A 491 25.26 -4.15 -25.22
N ASN A 492 26.07 -4.04 -24.17
CA ASN A 492 25.66 -4.30 -22.79
C ASN A 492 25.26 -3.02 -22.03
N ASN A 493 25.26 -1.86 -22.69
CA ASN A 493 24.90 -0.59 -22.08
C ASN A 493 23.37 -0.52 -21.91
N THR A 494 22.92 -0.73 -20.69
CA THR A 494 21.50 -0.80 -20.35
C THR A 494 21.19 -0.04 -19.06
N THR A 495 19.96 0.45 -18.92
CA THR A 495 19.49 1.06 -17.67
C THR A 495 18.00 0.85 -17.47
N LYS A 496 17.56 0.73 -16.21
CA LYS A 496 16.15 0.53 -15.87
C LYS A 496 15.48 1.86 -15.55
N LEU A 497 14.42 2.18 -16.28
CA LEU A 497 13.69 3.45 -16.22
C LEU A 497 12.27 3.25 -15.70
N TYR A 498 11.74 4.27 -15.04
CA TYR A 498 10.39 4.35 -14.50
C TYR A 498 9.55 5.31 -15.36
N LEU A 499 8.93 4.78 -16.40
CA LEU A 499 8.26 5.57 -17.42
C LEU A 499 6.77 5.73 -17.11
N ILE A 500 6.31 6.98 -17.03
CA ILE A 500 4.90 7.32 -16.79
C ILE A 500 4.47 8.34 -17.85
N PRO A 501 3.90 7.91 -18.99
CA PRO A 501 3.54 8.81 -20.08
C PRO A 501 2.54 9.89 -19.64
N GLU A 502 1.51 9.52 -18.89
CA GLU A 502 0.44 10.44 -18.42
C GLU A 502 0.75 11.08 -17.05
N LEU A 503 2.03 11.31 -16.73
CA LEU A 503 2.40 12.00 -15.50
C LEU A 503 2.11 13.50 -15.61
N ASN A 504 2.51 14.12 -16.72
CA ASN A 504 2.30 15.53 -17.02
C ASN A 504 2.46 15.79 -18.55
N PRO A 505 2.17 17.01 -19.05
CA PRO A 505 2.27 17.29 -20.48
C PRO A 505 3.66 17.10 -21.11
N GLU A 506 4.74 17.21 -20.33
CA GLU A 506 6.11 16.97 -20.82
C GLU A 506 6.32 15.47 -21.07
N THR A 507 5.91 14.60 -20.15
CA THR A 507 6.05 13.16 -20.30
C THR A 507 5.19 12.61 -21.44
N GLU A 508 4.00 13.18 -21.67
CA GLU A 508 3.12 12.81 -22.79
C GLU A 508 3.80 13.15 -24.14
N LYS A 509 4.40 14.34 -24.21
CA LYS A 509 5.15 14.78 -25.39
C LYS A 509 6.38 13.90 -25.64
N ASP A 510 7.19 13.66 -24.62
CA ASP A 510 8.40 12.84 -24.72
C ASP A 510 8.06 11.40 -25.15
N PHE A 511 6.97 10.85 -24.62
CA PHE A 511 6.47 9.54 -25.03
C PHE A 511 6.04 9.51 -26.50
N SER A 512 5.32 10.54 -26.97
CA SER A 512 4.95 10.67 -28.39
C SER A 512 6.18 10.74 -29.30
N LEU A 513 7.16 11.56 -28.95
CA LEU A 513 8.40 11.72 -29.72
C LEU A 513 9.24 10.43 -29.72
N ALA A 514 9.34 9.74 -28.59
CA ALA A 514 9.98 8.43 -28.51
C ALA A 514 9.30 7.41 -29.45
N GLY A 515 7.97 7.43 -29.50
CA GLY A 515 7.17 6.62 -30.42
C GLY A 515 7.47 6.93 -31.90
N GLU A 516 7.57 8.21 -32.28
CA GLU A 516 7.95 8.61 -33.64
C GLU A 516 9.32 8.06 -34.04
N GLN A 517 10.31 8.14 -33.14
CA GLN A 517 11.66 7.60 -33.40
C GLN A 517 11.66 6.06 -33.53
N GLN A 518 10.90 5.38 -32.68
CA GLN A 518 10.75 3.93 -32.76
C GLN A 518 10.10 3.50 -34.09
N ASN A 519 9.08 4.24 -34.55
CA ASN A 519 8.39 3.96 -35.81
C ASN A 519 9.29 4.21 -37.02
N ALA A 520 10.09 5.27 -36.98
CA ALA A 520 11.10 5.53 -38.01
C ALA A 520 12.10 4.37 -38.12
N LEU A 521 12.57 3.83 -36.98
CA LEU A 521 13.44 2.65 -36.97
C LEU A 521 12.75 1.41 -37.55
N PHE A 522 11.51 1.15 -37.14
CA PHE A 522 10.79 -0.01 -37.64
C PHE A 522 10.54 0.06 -39.15
N ASN A 523 10.21 1.24 -39.66
CA ASN A 523 9.98 1.44 -41.09
C ASN A 523 11.24 1.27 -41.95
N GLN A 524 12.43 1.35 -41.37
CA GLN A 524 13.70 1.08 -42.06
C GLN A 524 13.96 -0.42 -42.28
N LEU A 525 13.26 -1.31 -41.56
CA LEU A 525 13.41 -2.76 -41.72
C LEU A 525 12.69 -3.25 -42.99
N SER A 526 13.30 -4.19 -43.71
CA SER A 526 12.66 -4.89 -44.83
C SER A 526 11.53 -5.79 -44.35
N GLN A 527 10.63 -6.17 -45.26
CA GLN A 527 9.52 -7.07 -44.92
C GLN A 527 10.00 -8.43 -44.41
N GLN A 528 11.10 -8.95 -44.98
CA GLN A 528 11.71 -10.21 -44.54
C GLN A 528 12.32 -10.08 -43.13
N GLU A 529 13.03 -8.98 -42.83
CA GLU A 529 13.53 -8.71 -41.47
C GLU A 529 12.38 -8.53 -40.47
N LYS A 530 11.29 -7.89 -40.91
CA LYS A 530 10.06 -7.77 -40.10
C LYS A 530 9.44 -9.14 -39.81
N GLU A 531 9.41 -10.03 -40.78
CA GLU A 531 8.86 -11.38 -40.61
C GLU A 531 9.77 -12.29 -39.79
N GLU A 532 11.10 -12.21 -39.94
CA GLU A 532 12.07 -12.98 -39.16
C GLU A 532 12.18 -12.51 -37.71
N LEU A 533 12.14 -11.20 -37.48
CA LEU A 533 12.30 -10.58 -36.15
C LEU A 533 10.96 -10.45 -35.40
N PHE A 534 9.83 -10.33 -36.11
CA PHE A 534 8.52 -10.00 -35.54
C PHE A 534 7.42 -11.01 -35.95
N VAL A 535 7.78 -12.30 -36.02
CA VAL A 535 6.83 -13.41 -36.27
C VAL A 535 5.56 -13.23 -35.41
N GLU A 536 4.42 -13.02 -36.08
CA GLU A 536 3.10 -13.15 -35.46
C GLU A 536 2.95 -14.60 -34.96
N ASN A 537 2.87 -14.78 -33.64
CA ASN A 537 2.77 -16.06 -32.92
C ASN A 537 4.09 -16.81 -32.63
N ARG A 538 5.01 -16.21 -31.86
CA ARG A 538 5.74 -17.02 -30.85
C ARG A 538 4.84 -17.31 -29.65
N GLY A 539 3.76 -18.06 -29.88
CA GLY A 539 2.97 -18.67 -28.81
C GLY A 539 3.66 -19.88 -28.16
N ALA A 540 4.99 -20.03 -28.24
CA ALA A 540 5.64 -21.33 -28.04
C ALA A 540 6.97 -21.35 -27.27
N ASP A 541 7.36 -20.28 -26.55
CA ASP A 541 8.56 -20.31 -25.68
C ASP A 541 8.35 -19.75 -24.27
N LEU A 542 7.11 -19.76 -23.76
CA LEU A 542 6.88 -19.69 -22.30
C LEU A 542 7.43 -20.93 -21.55
N LYS A 543 7.97 -21.92 -22.28
CA LYS A 543 8.69 -23.08 -21.72
C LYS A 543 10.10 -22.74 -21.21
N GLY A 544 10.67 -21.60 -21.60
CA GLY A 544 11.89 -21.08 -20.99
C GLY A 544 11.52 -20.24 -19.80
N GLY A 545 11.55 -20.79 -18.58
CA GLY A 545 11.13 -20.14 -17.31
C GLY A 545 11.87 -18.85 -16.89
N PHE A 546 12.45 -18.10 -17.81
CA PHE A 546 13.26 -16.91 -17.57
C PHE A 546 12.42 -15.62 -17.30
N GLY A 547 11.21 -15.48 -17.85
CA GLY A 547 10.38 -14.26 -17.68
C GLY A 547 9.41 -14.24 -16.48
N PHE A 548 8.92 -15.40 -16.01
CA PHE A 548 7.97 -15.46 -14.89
C PHE A 548 8.51 -14.92 -13.57
N SER A 549 9.84 -14.94 -13.40
CA SER A 549 10.45 -14.36 -12.21
C SER A 549 10.21 -12.85 -12.14
N ASN A 550 10.10 -12.15 -13.28
CA ASN A 550 9.86 -10.71 -13.39
C ASN A 550 8.40 -10.33 -13.10
N HIS A 551 7.50 -11.31 -13.13
CA HIS A 551 6.11 -11.17 -12.70
C HIS A 551 5.93 -11.23 -11.17
N SER A 552 7.00 -11.27 -10.38
CA SER A 552 6.88 -11.33 -8.92
C SER A 552 6.42 -9.98 -8.34
N SER A 553 5.37 -9.98 -7.51
CA SER A 553 4.89 -8.78 -6.81
C SER A 553 5.96 -8.12 -5.95
N TYR A 554 6.90 -8.89 -5.39
CA TYR A 554 8.06 -8.34 -4.66
C TYR A 554 9.01 -7.55 -5.55
N LYS A 555 9.15 -7.89 -6.84
CA LYS A 555 9.99 -7.13 -7.76
C LYS A 555 9.37 -5.79 -8.09
N TYR A 556 8.05 -5.76 -8.29
CA TYR A 556 7.30 -4.50 -8.42
C TYR A 556 7.49 -3.63 -7.16
N ALA A 557 7.17 -4.18 -5.98
CA ALA A 557 7.30 -3.45 -4.71
C ALA A 557 8.74 -2.97 -4.47
N GLY A 558 9.72 -3.83 -4.71
CA GLY A 558 11.14 -3.52 -4.48
C GLY A 558 11.69 -2.47 -5.45
N TYR A 559 11.24 -2.43 -6.70
CA TYR A 559 11.67 -1.37 -7.62
C TYR A 559 11.01 -0.03 -7.26
N ILE A 560 9.71 -0.04 -6.93
CA ILE A 560 9.01 1.18 -6.49
C ILE A 560 9.63 1.72 -5.19
N ASP A 561 9.93 0.87 -4.20
CA ASP A 561 10.59 1.28 -2.94
C ASP A 561 11.92 1.98 -3.21
N LYS A 562 12.80 1.37 -4.01
CA LYS A 562 14.11 1.95 -4.32
C LYS A 562 13.99 3.30 -5.01
N ARG A 563 13.07 3.43 -5.96
CA ARG A 563 12.84 4.69 -6.69
C ARG A 563 12.19 5.73 -5.78
N LEU A 564 11.27 5.35 -4.90
CA LEU A 564 10.69 6.25 -3.91
C LEU A 564 11.75 6.78 -2.93
N ARG A 565 12.59 5.91 -2.36
CA ARG A 565 13.69 6.31 -1.47
C ARG A 565 14.65 7.29 -2.13
N GLU A 566 14.98 7.06 -3.38
CA GLU A 566 15.82 7.96 -4.16
C GLU A 566 15.22 9.37 -4.26
N LEU A 567 13.91 9.48 -4.51
CA LEU A 567 13.25 10.77 -4.60
C LEU A 567 13.19 11.50 -3.24
N CYS A 568 13.17 10.76 -2.14
CA CYS A 568 13.23 11.31 -0.78
C CYS A 568 14.66 11.71 -0.36
N GLU A 569 15.70 11.28 -1.08
CA GLU A 569 17.10 11.60 -0.81
C GLU A 569 17.80 12.22 -2.04
N PRO A 570 17.32 13.38 -2.56
CA PRO A 570 17.78 13.92 -3.84
C PRO A 570 19.28 14.30 -3.88
N ASP A 571 19.89 14.52 -2.71
CA ASP A 571 21.31 14.88 -2.60
C ASP A 571 22.25 13.67 -2.67
N LYS A 572 21.74 12.44 -2.61
CA LYS A 572 22.53 11.21 -2.68
C LYS A 572 22.46 10.61 -4.08
N ILE A 573 23.62 10.37 -4.69
CA ILE A 573 23.68 9.59 -5.93
C ILE A 573 23.31 8.15 -5.62
N THR A 574 22.17 7.70 -6.16
CA THR A 574 21.71 6.32 -6.01
C THR A 574 22.19 5.45 -7.17
N VAL A 575 22.05 4.12 -7.00
CA VAL A 575 22.44 3.12 -8.00
C VAL A 575 21.74 3.35 -9.35
N TYR A 576 20.46 3.76 -9.35
CA TYR A 576 19.73 4.00 -10.60
C TYR A 576 20.12 5.32 -11.26
N GLN A 577 20.33 6.39 -10.50
CA GLN A 577 20.84 7.65 -11.07
C GLN A 577 22.22 7.49 -11.67
N ASP A 578 23.10 6.76 -10.98
CA ASP A 578 24.44 6.46 -11.49
C ASP A 578 24.38 5.61 -12.76
N SER A 579 23.55 4.55 -12.77
CA SER A 579 23.30 3.75 -13.97
C SER A 579 22.77 4.57 -15.13
N GLN A 580 21.81 5.47 -14.91
CA GLN A 580 21.26 6.35 -15.95
C GLN A 580 22.29 7.35 -16.49
N ARG A 581 23.15 7.90 -15.61
CA ARG A 581 24.25 8.80 -16.01
C ARG A 581 25.29 8.08 -16.84
N GLN A 582 25.72 6.89 -16.41
CA GLN A 582 26.65 6.03 -17.15
C GLN A 582 26.05 5.64 -18.50
N PHE A 583 24.79 5.22 -18.51
CA PHE A 583 24.06 4.86 -19.73
C PHE A 583 24.06 5.99 -20.76
N LYS A 584 23.72 7.22 -20.32
CA LYS A 584 23.76 8.40 -21.18
C LYS A 584 25.19 8.74 -21.63
N ALA A 585 26.17 8.68 -20.73
CA ALA A 585 27.56 9.00 -21.07
C ALA A 585 28.13 8.05 -22.13
N THR A 586 27.88 6.74 -22.00
CA THR A 586 28.26 5.74 -23.01
C THR A 586 27.52 5.99 -24.32
N MET A 587 26.21 6.31 -24.28
CA MET A 587 25.47 6.68 -25.49
C MET A 587 26.04 7.92 -26.20
N ASP A 588 26.51 8.92 -25.44
CA ASP A 588 27.09 10.15 -26.00
C ASP A 588 28.49 9.90 -26.59
N ASN A 589 29.33 9.13 -25.88
CA ASN A 589 30.68 8.79 -26.33
C ASN A 589 30.66 7.95 -27.61
N ASP A 590 29.73 7.00 -27.69
CA ASP A 590 29.62 6.06 -28.80
C ASP A 590 28.49 6.42 -29.77
N LYS A 591 28.09 7.69 -29.81
CA LYS A 591 26.97 8.17 -30.64
C LYS A 591 27.05 7.74 -32.10
N MET A 592 28.26 7.66 -32.66
CA MET A 592 28.51 7.24 -34.04
C MET A 592 28.17 5.77 -34.31
N LEU A 593 28.13 4.93 -33.27
CA LEU A 593 27.81 3.51 -33.34
C LEU A 593 26.32 3.22 -33.06
N ILE A 594 25.56 4.22 -32.61
CA ILE A 594 24.16 4.09 -32.19
C ILE A 594 23.25 4.78 -33.20
N PRO A 595 22.27 4.05 -33.80
CA PRO A 595 21.28 4.65 -34.68
C PRO A 595 20.59 5.86 -34.04
N ASP A 596 20.45 6.95 -34.81
CA ASP A 596 19.88 8.21 -34.32
C ASP A 596 18.52 8.03 -33.66
N ASN A 597 17.67 7.24 -34.28
CA ASN A 597 16.31 6.97 -33.81
C ASN A 597 16.33 6.33 -32.41
N ILE A 598 17.30 5.46 -32.12
CA ILE A 598 17.43 4.81 -30.80
C ILE A 598 17.99 5.77 -29.78
N TYR A 599 19.01 6.53 -30.20
CA TYR A 599 19.63 7.54 -29.34
C TYR A 599 18.57 8.56 -28.88
N TYR A 600 17.83 9.16 -29.81
CA TYR A 600 16.80 10.14 -29.47
C TYR A 600 15.63 9.53 -28.69
N ARG A 601 15.16 8.33 -29.04
CA ARG A 601 14.14 7.60 -28.26
C ARG A 601 14.57 7.46 -26.79
N ASN A 602 15.79 6.99 -26.57
CA ASN A 602 16.31 6.78 -25.21
C ASN A 602 16.55 8.10 -24.47
N LEU A 603 16.90 9.19 -25.16
CA LEU A 603 16.95 10.53 -24.55
C LEU A 603 15.57 10.96 -24.04
N TYR A 604 14.51 10.78 -24.83
CA TYR A 604 13.14 11.10 -24.39
C TYR A 604 12.70 10.22 -23.21
N PHE A 605 13.07 8.94 -23.19
CA PHE A 605 12.80 8.07 -22.04
C PHE A 605 13.57 8.49 -20.77
N LEU A 606 14.83 8.89 -20.90
CA LEU A 606 15.60 9.44 -19.79
C LEU A 606 14.98 10.74 -19.27
N ASP A 607 14.52 11.62 -20.15
CA ASP A 607 13.88 12.87 -19.76
C ASP A 607 12.54 12.63 -19.07
N MET A 608 11.78 11.64 -19.53
CA MET A 608 10.54 11.21 -18.87
C MET A 608 10.77 10.65 -17.47
N ASP A 609 11.78 9.80 -17.27
CA ASP A 609 12.10 9.24 -15.94
C ASP A 609 12.52 10.33 -14.94
N LYS A 610 13.25 11.37 -15.39
CA LYS A 610 13.60 12.53 -14.54
C LYS A 610 12.37 13.25 -13.98
N GLN A 611 11.24 13.19 -14.67
CA GLN A 611 10.00 13.83 -14.22
C GLN A 611 9.33 13.10 -13.05
N LEU A 612 9.80 11.88 -12.69
CA LEU A 612 9.22 11.06 -11.62
C LEU A 612 9.10 11.82 -10.29
N ILE A 613 10.00 12.75 -10.00
CA ILE A 613 9.94 13.59 -8.78
C ILE A 613 8.61 14.37 -8.64
N LYS A 614 7.97 14.74 -9.75
CA LYS A 614 6.66 15.42 -9.74
C LYS A 614 5.54 14.55 -9.15
N SER A 615 5.72 13.23 -9.10
CA SER A 615 4.75 12.30 -8.48
C SER A 615 4.74 12.34 -6.94
N LEU A 616 5.71 13.01 -6.31
CA LEU A 616 5.77 13.21 -4.86
C LEU A 616 5.10 14.50 -4.37
N THR A 617 4.81 15.44 -5.27
CA THR A 617 4.39 16.80 -4.91
C THR A 617 3.22 16.85 -3.93
N VAL A 618 2.24 15.94 -4.07
CA VAL A 618 1.07 15.91 -3.17
C VAL A 618 1.47 15.45 -1.76
N SER A 619 2.28 14.41 -1.65
CA SER A 619 2.78 13.92 -0.35
C SER A 619 3.61 14.98 0.39
N GLN A 620 4.35 15.83 -0.34
CA GLN A 620 5.13 16.93 0.24
C GLN A 620 4.26 18.12 0.70
N GLN A 621 3.01 18.21 0.24
CA GLN A 621 2.05 19.22 0.68
C GLN A 621 1.21 18.76 1.88
N GLU A 622 1.18 17.45 2.15
CA GLU A 622 0.50 16.84 3.30
C GLU A 622 1.40 16.67 4.54
N GLU A 623 2.72 16.87 4.40
CA GLU A 623 3.67 17.13 5.51
C GLU A 623 3.49 18.54 6.10
#